data_AF-A0A4Q0NSA7-F1
#
_entry.id   AF-A0A4Q0NSA7-F1
#
_cell.length_a   1.000
_cell.length_b   1.000
_cell.length_c   1.000
_cell.angle_alpha   90.00
_cell.angle_beta   90.00
_cell.angle_gamma   90.00
#
_symmetry.space_group_name_H-M   'P 1'
#
loop_
_entity.id
_entity.type
_entity.pdbx_description
1 polymer ?
#
loop_
_entity_poly.entity_id
_entity_poly.type
_entity_poly.pdbx_seq_one_letter_code
_entity_poly.pdbx_strand_id
1 'polypeptide(L)'
;MKTEIELSIELDENRVPEKISWNAPDGGVSHEPAKALMLSLWDHNKQEAARIDLWTKDMPVDEMKVFFHQTLVSMANTFKRATDDDKMTATMLDFCDYFAEKLELKK
;
A
#
# COMPACT_ATOMS: atom_id res chain seq x y z
N MET A 1 13.61 6.74 -21.22
CA MET A 1 12.76 7.76 -20.56
C MET A 1 12.93 7.57 -19.07
N LYS A 2 13.26 8.62 -18.31
CA LYS A 2 13.35 8.58 -16.85
C LYS A 2 12.06 9.21 -16.32
N THR A 3 11.44 8.56 -15.35
CA THR A 3 10.33 9.10 -14.56
C THR A 3 10.78 9.18 -13.11
N GLU A 4 10.17 10.06 -12.33
CA GLU A 4 10.49 10.28 -10.92
C GLU A 4 9.20 10.26 -10.10
N ILE A 5 9.25 9.53 -8.98
CA ILE A 5 8.21 9.50 -7.96
C ILE A 5 8.85 10.03 -6.69
N GLU A 6 8.33 11.13 -6.16
CA GLU A 6 8.83 11.75 -4.95
C GLU A 6 7.83 11.49 -3.81
N LEU A 7 8.35 11.04 -2.66
CA LEU A 7 7.61 10.84 -1.42
C LEU A 7 8.17 11.80 -0.38
N SER A 8 7.34 12.72 0.11
CA SER A 8 7.73 13.68 1.15
C SER A 8 7.02 13.33 2.45
N ILE A 9 7.80 13.15 3.52
CA ILE A 9 7.30 12.79 4.85
C ILE A 9 7.76 13.84 5.85
N GLU A 10 6.82 14.54 6.47
CA GLU A 10 7.05 15.42 7.61
C GLU A 10 6.86 14.63 8.91
N LEU A 11 7.82 14.73 9.83
CA LEU A 11 7.81 14.02 11.11
C LEU A 11 7.65 15.00 12.28
N ASP A 12 7.00 14.57 13.36
CA ASP A 12 6.98 15.29 14.63
C ASP A 12 8.30 15.14 15.41
N GLU A 13 8.40 15.79 16.57
CA GLU A 13 9.56 15.74 17.47
C GLU A 13 9.92 14.32 17.92
N ASN A 14 8.96 13.40 17.92
CA ASN A 14 9.13 11.99 18.27
C ASN A 14 9.37 11.09 17.05
N ARG A 15 9.57 11.69 15.87
CA ARG A 15 9.76 11.01 14.57
C ARG A 15 8.53 10.24 14.09
N VAL A 16 7.33 10.66 14.49
CA VAL A 16 6.06 10.10 13.98
C VAL A 16 5.61 10.89 12.75
N PRO A 17 5.18 10.24 11.65
CA PRO A 17 4.67 10.96 10.48
C PRO A 17 3.44 11.83 10.80
N GLU A 18 3.53 13.12 10.48
CA GLU A 18 2.42 14.07 10.55
C GLU A 18 1.78 14.30 9.18
N LYS A 19 2.60 14.48 8.14
CA LYS A 19 2.13 14.66 6.77
C LYS A 19 2.90 13.77 5.81
N ILE A 20 2.17 13.22 4.86
CA ILE A 20 2.72 12.49 3.72
C ILE A 20 2.15 13.17 2.47
N SER A 21 3.00 13.44 1.51
CA SER A 21 2.59 13.84 0.16
C SER A 21 3.43 13.13 -0.89
N TRP A 22 2.90 13.04 -2.10
CA TRP A 22 3.60 12.39 -3.20
C TRP A 22 3.39 13.11 -4.53
N ASN A 23 4.37 12.98 -5.40
CA ASN A 23 4.42 13.62 -6.70
C ASN A 23 4.85 12.59 -7.74
N ALA A 24 4.08 12.45 -8.82
CA ALA A 24 4.37 11.57 -9.95
C ALA A 24 3.81 12.20 -11.24
N PRO A 25 4.51 13.21 -11.81
CA PRO A 25 3.98 14.03 -12.90
C PRO A 25 3.63 13.24 -14.16
N ASP A 26 4.42 12.20 -14.49
CA ASP A 26 4.18 11.35 -15.65
C ASP A 26 2.89 10.52 -15.52
N GLY A 27 2.45 10.27 -14.28
CA GLY A 27 1.16 9.65 -13.96
C GLY A 27 0.03 10.66 -13.75
N GLY A 28 0.28 11.96 -13.95
CA GLY A 28 -0.71 13.03 -13.77
C GLY A 28 -0.93 13.45 -12.31
N VAL A 29 -0.03 13.09 -11.39
CA VAL A 29 -0.15 13.40 -9.96
C VAL A 29 0.85 14.48 -9.57
N SER A 30 0.36 15.54 -8.91
CA SER A 30 1.19 16.66 -8.46
C SER A 30 0.90 17.03 -7.00
N HIS A 31 1.86 16.75 -6.12
CA HIS A 31 1.83 17.13 -4.69
C HIS A 31 0.55 16.72 -3.95
N GLU A 32 0.04 15.52 -4.23
CA GLU A 32 -1.18 15.03 -3.60
C GLU A 32 -0.90 14.56 -2.16
N PRO A 33 -1.77 14.92 -1.19
CA PRO A 33 -1.64 14.44 0.18
C PRO A 33 -2.00 12.96 0.28
N ALA A 34 -1.37 12.26 1.21
CA ALA A 34 -1.70 10.89 1.57
C ALA A 34 -1.74 10.72 3.10
N LYS A 35 -2.51 9.73 3.56
CA LYS A 35 -2.59 9.35 4.98
C LYS A 35 -1.75 8.13 5.32
N ALA A 36 -1.42 7.29 4.33
CA ALA A 36 -0.55 6.14 4.48
C ALA A 36 0.12 5.77 3.15
N LEU A 37 1.23 5.03 3.24
CA LEU A 37 1.92 4.41 2.10
C LEU A 37 2.53 3.07 2.54
N MET A 38 2.59 2.14 1.60
CA MET A 38 3.41 0.92 1.70
C MET A 38 4.31 0.86 0.48
N LEU A 39 5.61 0.90 0.69
CA LEU A 39 6.62 0.80 -0.37
C LEU A 39 7.42 -0.47 -0.15
N SER A 40 7.49 -1.31 -1.19
CA SER A 40 8.31 -2.52 -1.19
C SER A 40 9.26 -2.49 -2.36
N LEU A 41 10.55 -2.66 -2.09
CA LEU A 41 11.62 -2.72 -3.09
C LEU A 41 12.24 -4.11 -3.07
N TRP A 42 12.34 -4.76 -4.24
CA TRP A 42 12.96 -6.06 -4.37
C TRP A 42 14.49 -5.92 -4.48
N ASP A 43 15.21 -6.49 -3.51
CA ASP A 43 16.67 -6.63 -3.57
C ASP A 43 17.00 -7.96 -4.24
N HIS A 44 17.43 -7.91 -5.50
CA HIS A 44 17.80 -9.10 -6.27
C HIS A 44 19.00 -9.85 -5.67
N ASN A 45 19.93 -9.17 -5.02
CA ASN A 45 21.13 -9.83 -4.50
C ASN A 45 20.83 -10.63 -3.24
N LYS A 46 19.96 -10.07 -2.39
CA LYS A 46 19.55 -10.71 -1.13
C LYS A 46 18.31 -11.59 -1.26
N GLN A 47 17.58 -11.48 -2.39
CA GLN A 47 16.31 -12.16 -2.63
C GLN A 47 15.27 -11.83 -1.54
N GLU A 48 15.19 -10.56 -1.16
CA GLU A 48 14.26 -10.08 -0.13
C GLU A 48 13.58 -8.76 -0.54
N ALA A 49 12.49 -8.44 0.15
CA ALA A 49 11.79 -7.17 -0.01
C ALA A 49 12.19 -6.20 1.12
N ALA A 50 12.87 -5.11 0.79
CA ALA A 50 13.02 -3.97 1.70
C ALA A 50 11.70 -3.20 1.73
N ARG A 51 11.23 -2.81 2.92
CA ARG A 51 9.91 -2.19 3.09
C ARG A 51 9.95 -0.91 3.91
N ILE A 52 9.08 0.02 3.54
CA ILE A 52 8.75 1.23 4.28
C ILE A 52 7.23 1.32 4.34
N ASP A 53 6.69 1.15 5.53
CA ASP A 53 5.25 1.23 5.79
C ASP A 53 5.02 2.41 6.75
N LEU A 54 4.30 3.43 6.29
CA LEU A 54 4.07 4.66 7.05
C LEU A 54 2.58 5.02 7.04
N TRP A 55 2.13 5.61 8.14
CA TRP A 55 0.84 6.25 8.25
C TRP A 55 0.98 7.52 9.09
N THR A 56 0.15 8.51 8.76
CA THR A 56 0.00 9.73 9.54
C THR A 56 -0.63 9.44 10.90
N LYS A 57 -0.19 10.18 11.92
CA LYS A 57 -0.64 10.04 13.31
C LYS A 57 -2.15 10.11 13.51
N ASP A 58 -2.85 10.86 12.66
CA ASP A 58 -4.28 11.13 12.76
C ASP A 58 -5.14 10.22 11.86
N MET A 59 -4.54 9.26 11.14
CA MET A 59 -5.30 8.29 10.36
C MET A 59 -6.17 7.41 11.28
N PRO A 60 -7.50 7.34 11.09
CA PRO A 60 -8.36 6.48 11.89
C PRO A 60 -8.05 5.00 11.71
N VAL A 61 -8.15 4.23 12.79
CA VAL A 61 -7.90 2.77 12.77
C VAL A 61 -8.80 2.04 11.78
N ASP A 62 -10.05 2.47 11.63
CA ASP A 62 -10.96 1.84 10.67
C ASP A 62 -10.55 2.12 9.22
N GLU A 63 -10.00 3.30 8.92
CA GLU A 63 -9.40 3.58 7.60
C GLU A 63 -8.13 2.75 7.39
N MET A 64 -7.32 2.50 8.42
CA MET A 64 -6.16 1.60 8.32
C MET A 64 -6.58 0.19 7.92
N LYS A 65 -7.64 -0.36 8.55
CA LYS A 65 -8.18 -1.69 8.19
C LYS A 65 -8.63 -1.74 6.73
N VAL A 66 -9.32 -0.68 6.27
CA VAL A 66 -9.74 -0.55 4.87
C VAL A 66 -8.51 -0.49 3.94
N PHE A 67 -7.49 0.30 4.28
CA PHE A 67 -6.26 0.40 3.51
C PHE A 67 -5.54 -0.94 3.37
N PHE A 68 -5.41 -1.71 4.45
CA PHE A 68 -4.85 -3.07 4.41
C PHE A 68 -5.66 -3.99 3.50
N HIS A 69 -6.99 -4.01 3.67
CA HIS A 69 -7.86 -4.85 2.84
C HIS A 69 -7.71 -4.52 1.34
N GLN A 70 -7.79 -3.24 0.97
CA GLN A 70 -7.63 -2.81 -0.42
C GLN A 70 -6.24 -3.15 -0.98
N THR A 71 -5.20 -3.05 -0.15
CA THR A 71 -3.83 -3.42 -0.53
C THR A 71 -3.73 -4.92 -0.80
N LEU A 72 -4.30 -5.78 0.07
CA LEU A 72 -4.29 -7.23 -0.11
C LEU A 72 -5.03 -7.66 -1.40
N VAL A 73 -6.20 -7.07 -1.67
CA VAL A 73 -6.94 -7.31 -2.92
C VAL A 73 -6.11 -6.90 -4.14
N SER A 74 -5.48 -5.72 -4.08
CA SER A 74 -4.62 -5.22 -5.16
C SER A 74 -3.38 -6.10 -5.38
N MET A 75 -2.81 -6.64 -4.30
CA MET A 75 -1.71 -7.60 -4.35
C MET A 75 -2.14 -8.91 -5.01
N ALA A 76 -3.30 -9.46 -4.67
CA ALA A 76 -3.84 -10.68 -5.30
C ALA A 76 -4.03 -10.50 -6.81
N ASN A 77 -4.60 -9.36 -7.21
CA ASN A 77 -4.78 -9.02 -8.63
C ASN A 77 -3.43 -8.82 -9.35
N THR A 78 -2.46 -8.21 -8.69
CA THR A 78 -1.11 -8.01 -9.25
C THR A 78 -0.38 -9.34 -9.39
N PHE A 79 -0.48 -10.22 -8.41
CA PHE A 79 0.05 -11.57 -8.46
C PHE A 79 -0.51 -12.34 -9.66
N LYS A 80 -1.85 -12.32 -9.87
CA LYS A 80 -2.48 -12.94 -11.05
C LYS A 80 -1.87 -12.45 -12.36
N ARG A 81 -1.76 -11.12 -12.53
CA ARG A 81 -1.19 -10.54 -13.76
C ARG A 81 0.27 -10.92 -13.98
N ALA A 82 1.02 -11.14 -12.90
CA ALA A 82 2.45 -11.46 -12.96
C ALA A 82 2.73 -12.95 -13.20
N THR A 83 1.91 -13.85 -12.67
CA THR A 83 2.18 -15.30 -12.66
C THR A 83 1.18 -16.14 -13.44
N ASP A 84 0.02 -15.57 -13.77
CA ASP A 84 -1.12 -16.25 -14.36
C ASP A 84 -1.69 -17.40 -13.49
N ASP A 85 -1.33 -17.49 -12.20
CA ASP A 85 -1.79 -18.55 -11.30
C ASP A 85 -3.18 -18.25 -10.73
N ASP A 86 -4.23 -18.73 -11.42
CA ASP A 86 -5.63 -18.55 -11.00
C ASP A 86 -5.94 -19.15 -9.63
N LYS A 87 -5.34 -20.30 -9.30
CA LYS A 87 -5.70 -21.04 -8.09
C LYS A 87 -5.21 -20.31 -6.85
N MET A 88 -3.97 -19.84 -6.88
CA MET A 88 -3.41 -19.07 -5.77
C MET A 88 -4.07 -17.70 -5.68
N THR A 89 -4.35 -17.04 -6.81
CA THR A 89 -5.12 -15.79 -6.80
C THR A 89 -6.51 -15.95 -6.15
N ALA A 90 -7.25 -17.00 -6.50
CA ALA A 90 -8.54 -17.28 -5.88
C ALA A 90 -8.41 -17.45 -4.36
N THR A 91 -7.39 -18.18 -3.91
CA THR A 91 -7.11 -18.36 -2.47
C THR A 91 -6.79 -17.04 -1.76
N MET A 92 -6.02 -16.15 -2.40
CA MET A 92 -5.72 -14.83 -1.85
C MET A 92 -6.98 -13.96 -1.75
N LEU A 93 -7.85 -14.01 -2.76
CA LEU A 93 -9.11 -13.25 -2.76
C LEU A 93 -10.10 -13.78 -1.73
N ASP A 94 -10.21 -15.11 -1.57
CA ASP A 94 -11.02 -15.73 -0.51
C ASP A 94 -10.59 -15.26 0.88
N PHE A 95 -9.27 -15.14 1.11
CA PHE A 95 -8.76 -14.56 2.35
C PHE A 95 -9.13 -13.07 2.50
N CYS A 96 -9.06 -12.28 1.42
CA CYS A 96 -9.47 -10.87 1.46
C CYS A 96 -10.97 -10.75 1.82
N ASP A 97 -11.81 -11.61 1.25
CA ASP A 97 -13.23 -11.66 1.55
C ASP A 97 -13.51 -12.02 3.01
N TYR A 98 -12.81 -13.03 3.54
CA TYR A 98 -12.85 -13.38 4.95
C TYR A 98 -12.38 -12.23 5.84
N PHE A 99 -11.28 -11.56 5.48
CA PHE A 99 -10.72 -10.43 6.21
C PHE A 99 -11.73 -9.28 6.31
N ALA A 100 -12.38 -8.94 5.18
CA ALA A 100 -13.41 -7.92 5.14
C ALA A 100 -14.66 -8.29 5.95
N GLU A 101 -15.07 -9.55 5.93
CA GLU A 101 -16.20 -10.03 6.74
C GLU A 101 -15.91 -9.92 8.24
N LYS A 102 -14.74 -10.41 8.70
CA LYS A 102 -14.39 -10.42 10.13
C LYS A 102 -14.12 -9.04 10.71
N LEU A 103 -13.78 -8.07 9.87
CA LEU A 103 -13.62 -6.68 10.27
C LEU A 103 -14.83 -5.82 9.93
N GLU A 104 -15.94 -6.42 9.47
CA GLU A 104 -17.21 -5.74 9.14
C GLU A 104 -17.02 -4.58 8.14
N LEU A 105 -16.12 -4.76 7.17
CA LEU A 105 -15.78 -3.73 6.17
C LEU A 105 -16.77 -3.70 4.99
N LYS A 106 -17.56 -4.77 4.80
CA LYS A 106 -18.63 -4.85 3.81
C LYS A 106 -19.91 -4.27 4.43
N LYS A 107 -20.39 -3.15 3.89
CA LYS A 107 -21.71 -2.59 4.24
C LYS A 107 -22.82 -3.30 3.48
#